data_AF-C6X2G9-F1
#
_entry.id   AF-C6X2G9-F1
#
_cell.length_a   1.000
_cell.length_b   1.000
_cell.length_c   1.000
_cell.angle_alpha   90.00
_cell.angle_beta   90.00
_cell.angle_gamma   90.00
#
_symmetry.space_group_name_H-M   'P 1'
#
loop_
_entity.id
_entity.type
_entity.pdbx_description
1 polymer ?
#
loop_
_entity_poly.entity_id
_entity_poly.type
_entity_poly.pdbx_seq_one_letter_code
_entity_poly.pdbx_strand_id
1 'polypeptide(L)'
;MCMNKLILFISFLLYSACWSQVTLNPHNTGFLPVSSYSGATINNLINVRIHLNDSNGTQMKQWSLTYRVVGSITNGTENFPVEKLNFRFNSLDATAPFPNGNNAPTAQNLRLITGPLPFTTIESFFVQNSPYNLEVNGYAYLNLKYDVTAEGGAYLEKYKSWANYKVNLIVEIRNRKNEIMHSQPVSFDMQVYPNDSPPQTPTYGLQFDPSAKTVLLEFKTASDYANGVTKTQTKAFSTFSNTPYVIRVNTLTGNLTSTTNKTLPVSAVQLSVRDNQTQTVKGTVSLSSAQQNIITSTAHSANKFFDTVYSTQAGDTTFLNKSSEQYSGTLVFTMIPQ
;
A
#
# COMPACT_ATOMS: atom_id res chain seq x y z
N MET A 1 -52.58 -75.52 17.71
CA MET A 1 -53.13 -74.15 17.82
C MET A 1 -52.15 -73.37 18.70
N CYS A 2 -51.08 -72.80 18.11
CA CYS A 2 -51.02 -71.45 17.54
C CYS A 2 -51.47 -70.39 18.57
N MET A 3 -50.65 -69.44 19.03
CA MET A 3 -49.55 -68.75 18.37
C MET A 3 -48.63 -68.11 19.44
N ASN A 4 -47.33 -68.38 19.35
CA ASN A 4 -46.27 -67.87 20.22
C ASN A 4 -45.87 -66.47 19.70
N LYS A 5 -46.07 -65.41 20.48
CA LYS A 5 -45.61 -64.06 20.12
C LYS A 5 -44.14 -63.91 20.51
N LEU A 6 -43.26 -64.31 19.60
CA LEU A 6 -41.83 -64.03 19.68
C LEU A 6 -41.62 -62.54 19.36
N ILE A 7 -41.47 -61.71 20.38
CA ILE A 7 -41.06 -60.30 20.24
C ILE A 7 -39.54 -60.30 20.13
N LEU A 8 -39.03 -60.13 18.90
CA LEU A 8 -37.61 -59.89 18.63
C LEU A 8 -37.26 -58.45 19.04
N PHE A 9 -36.55 -58.28 20.15
CA PHE A 9 -35.87 -57.03 20.48
C PHE A 9 -34.61 -56.93 19.60
N ILE A 10 -34.70 -56.20 18.50
CA ILE A 10 -33.53 -55.81 17.70
C ILE A 10 -32.86 -54.65 18.46
N SER A 11 -31.77 -54.98 19.17
CA SER A 11 -30.86 -53.97 19.73
C SER A 11 -30.13 -53.28 18.58
N PHE A 12 -30.59 -52.08 18.22
CA PHE A 12 -29.84 -51.18 17.34
C PHE A 12 -28.59 -50.72 18.10
N LEU A 13 -27.46 -51.37 17.82
CA LEU A 13 -26.13 -50.91 18.22
C LEU A 13 -25.89 -49.60 17.46
N LEU A 14 -26.23 -48.48 18.10
CA LEU A 14 -25.74 -47.16 17.70
C LEU A 14 -24.23 -47.19 17.90
N TYR A 15 -23.51 -47.52 16.82
CA TYR A 15 -22.11 -47.13 16.68
C TYR A 15 -22.09 -45.59 16.63
N SER A 16 -22.04 -44.96 17.80
CA SER A 16 -21.50 -43.62 17.91
C SER A 16 -20.01 -43.73 17.58
N ALA A 17 -19.69 -43.58 16.29
CA ALA A 17 -18.35 -43.22 15.89
C ALA A 17 -18.00 -41.96 16.70
N CYS A 18 -17.11 -42.11 17.67
CA CYS A 18 -16.48 -40.97 18.33
C CYS A 18 -15.59 -40.34 17.26
N TRP A 19 -16.14 -39.39 16.51
CA TRP A 19 -15.36 -38.61 15.58
C TRP A 19 -14.32 -37.88 16.41
N SER A 20 -13.05 -38.10 16.12
CA SER A 20 -12.01 -37.21 16.60
C SER A 20 -12.41 -35.76 16.28
N GLN A 21 -12.22 -34.87 17.26
CA GLN A 21 -12.70 -33.50 17.18
C GLN A 21 -11.54 -32.52 17.01
N VAL A 22 -11.32 -32.07 15.77
CA VAL A 22 -10.55 -30.86 15.50
C VAL A 22 -11.34 -29.67 16.03
N THR A 23 -10.77 -28.92 16.96
CA THR A 23 -11.43 -27.75 17.56
C THR A 23 -10.59 -26.49 17.41
N LEU A 24 -11.27 -25.35 17.47
CA LEU A 24 -10.67 -24.02 17.42
C LEU A 24 -10.76 -23.36 18.80
N ASN A 25 -9.73 -22.62 19.16
CA ASN A 25 -9.73 -21.72 20.31
C ASN A 25 -9.04 -20.39 19.94
N PRO A 26 -9.69 -19.57 19.10
CA PRO A 26 -9.15 -18.26 18.76
C PRO A 26 -9.28 -17.33 19.97
N HIS A 27 -8.25 -16.52 20.21
CA HIS A 27 -8.25 -15.53 21.28
C HIS A 27 -7.44 -14.30 20.88
N ASN A 28 -7.73 -13.17 21.54
CA ASN A 28 -6.92 -11.96 21.43
C ASN A 28 -5.95 -11.84 22.63
N THR A 29 -4.93 -11.03 22.48
CA THR A 29 -3.92 -10.74 23.52
C THR A 29 -4.01 -9.31 24.07
N GLY A 30 -4.99 -8.52 23.62
CA GLY A 30 -5.10 -7.11 24.00
C GLY A 30 -6.03 -6.32 23.09
N PHE A 31 -5.67 -5.06 22.85
CA PHE A 31 -6.45 -4.11 22.06
C PHE A 31 -5.55 -3.42 21.02
N LEU A 32 -6.17 -2.76 20.04
CA LEU A 32 -5.48 -2.01 18.98
C LEU A 32 -5.55 -0.49 19.26
N PRO A 33 -4.49 0.15 19.79
CA PRO A 33 -4.42 1.59 19.99
C PRO A 33 -3.97 2.29 18.69
N VAL A 34 -4.91 2.93 17.99
CA VAL A 34 -4.60 3.81 16.85
C VAL A 34 -4.33 5.22 17.37
N SER A 35 -3.09 5.45 17.82
CA SER A 35 -2.67 6.70 18.47
C SER A 35 -1.99 7.70 17.54
N SER A 36 -1.91 7.42 16.24
CA SER A 36 -1.34 8.29 15.21
C SER A 36 -2.12 8.18 13.89
N TYR A 37 -2.12 9.25 13.08
CA TYR A 37 -2.63 9.21 11.70
C TYR A 37 -1.81 8.32 10.76
N SER A 38 -0.66 7.81 11.19
CA SER A 38 0.11 6.80 10.45
C SER A 38 -0.47 5.39 10.60
N GLY A 39 -1.53 5.21 11.40
CA GLY A 39 -2.15 3.92 11.70
C GLY A 39 -1.50 3.24 12.90
N ALA A 40 -1.78 1.96 13.08
CA ALA A 40 -1.17 1.17 14.14
C ALA A 40 -1.10 -0.31 13.77
N THR A 41 -0.08 -1.01 14.26
CA THR A 41 0.06 -2.47 14.16
C THR A 41 0.32 -3.02 15.55
N ILE A 42 -0.43 -4.04 15.94
CA ILE A 42 -0.15 -4.83 17.15
C ILE A 42 0.23 -6.24 16.74
N ASN A 43 1.44 -6.63 17.16
CA ASN A 43 1.98 -7.93 16.83
C ASN A 43 1.27 -9.03 17.62
N ASN A 44 0.97 -10.16 16.96
CA ASN A 44 0.30 -11.31 17.58
C ASN A 44 -1.01 -10.95 18.32
N LEU A 45 -1.76 -9.96 17.84
CA LEU A 45 -3.01 -9.55 18.49
C LEU A 45 -4.03 -10.70 18.47
N ILE A 46 -4.12 -11.45 17.36
CA ILE A 46 -5.03 -12.59 17.21
C ILE A 46 -4.24 -13.88 17.09
N ASN A 47 -4.58 -14.84 17.94
CA ASN A 47 -4.00 -16.17 17.95
C ASN A 47 -5.11 -17.17 17.62
N VAL A 48 -4.95 -17.92 16.54
CA VAL A 48 -5.88 -18.98 16.15
C VAL A 48 -5.26 -20.32 16.52
N ARG A 49 -5.73 -20.89 17.62
CA ARG A 49 -5.29 -22.21 18.06
C ARG A 49 -6.18 -23.30 17.49
N ILE A 50 -5.58 -24.28 16.81
CA ILE A 50 -6.22 -25.49 16.30
C ILE A 50 -5.78 -26.64 17.20
N HIS A 51 -6.71 -27.27 17.90
CA HIS A 51 -6.46 -28.42 18.75
C HIS A 51 -6.76 -29.71 18.02
N LEU A 52 -5.87 -30.69 18.16
CA LEU A 52 -5.96 -32.03 17.61
C LEU A 52 -5.92 -33.01 18.78
N ASN A 53 -6.99 -33.77 18.97
CA ASN A 53 -7.16 -34.69 20.10
C ASN A 53 -7.58 -36.07 19.56
N ASP A 54 -6.65 -37.04 19.50
CA ASP A 54 -6.99 -38.45 19.25
C ASP A 54 -5.78 -39.40 19.39
N SER A 55 -6.03 -40.66 19.76
CA SER A 55 -5.04 -41.74 19.73
C SER A 55 -4.98 -42.38 18.35
N ASN A 56 -4.19 -41.75 17.45
CA ASN A 56 -3.70 -42.23 16.16
C ASN A 56 -4.63 -42.06 14.95
N GLY A 57 -4.45 -40.96 14.22
CA GLY A 57 -4.92 -40.91 12.84
C GLY A 57 -4.93 -39.54 12.17
N THR A 58 -5.23 -39.56 10.88
CA THR A 58 -5.61 -38.36 10.15
C THR A 58 -7.01 -37.92 10.55
N GLN A 59 -7.11 -36.72 11.09
CA GLN A 59 -8.31 -36.09 11.61
C GLN A 59 -9.01 -35.28 10.50
N MET A 60 -8.23 -34.59 9.67
CA MET A 60 -8.77 -33.80 8.55
C MET A 60 -7.77 -33.72 7.39
N LYS A 61 -8.27 -33.89 6.16
CA LYS A 61 -7.51 -33.72 4.91
C LYS A 61 -8.10 -32.59 4.10
N GLN A 62 -7.27 -31.87 3.34
CA GLN A 62 -7.70 -30.79 2.44
C GLN A 62 -8.61 -29.77 3.15
N TRP A 63 -8.22 -29.39 4.36
CA TRP A 63 -9.00 -28.49 5.20
C TRP A 63 -8.74 -27.03 4.82
N SER A 64 -9.67 -26.17 5.20
CA SER A 64 -9.54 -24.72 5.08
C SER A 64 -9.78 -24.06 6.43
N LEU A 65 -9.12 -22.93 6.67
CA LEU A 65 -9.34 -22.09 7.83
C LEU A 65 -9.73 -20.71 7.33
N THR A 66 -10.86 -20.24 7.81
CA THR A 66 -11.54 -19.04 7.31
C THR A 66 -11.82 -18.07 8.43
N TYR A 67 -11.99 -16.80 8.07
CA TYR A 67 -12.44 -15.75 8.96
C TYR A 67 -13.39 -14.80 8.25
N ARG A 68 -14.17 -14.07 9.04
CA ARG A 68 -14.96 -12.91 8.61
C ARG A 68 -15.28 -12.01 9.79
N VAL A 69 -15.46 -10.73 9.53
CA VAL A 69 -16.00 -9.75 10.47
C VAL A 69 -17.51 -9.93 10.57
N VAL A 70 -18.04 -9.82 11.79
CA VAL A 70 -19.46 -9.99 12.08
C VAL A 70 -20.04 -8.68 12.59
N GLY A 71 -21.06 -8.18 11.91
CA GLY A 71 -21.68 -6.89 12.23
C GLY A 71 -20.81 -5.70 11.86
N SER A 72 -21.21 -4.51 12.28
CA SER A 72 -20.42 -3.30 12.12
C SER A 72 -19.36 -3.19 13.21
N ILE A 73 -18.21 -2.58 12.86
CA ILE A 73 -17.20 -2.18 13.84
C ILE A 73 -17.63 -0.82 14.38
N THR A 74 -18.27 -0.79 15.55
CA THR A 74 -18.87 0.43 16.10
C THR A 74 -18.39 0.75 17.50
N ASN A 75 -18.32 2.05 17.81
CA ASN A 75 -18.15 2.57 19.17
C ASN A 75 -19.48 3.04 19.79
N GLY A 76 -20.61 2.73 19.14
CA GLY A 76 -21.97 3.17 19.50
C GLY A 76 -22.44 4.43 18.76
N THR A 77 -21.54 5.21 18.16
CA THR A 77 -21.87 6.42 17.40
C THR A 77 -21.45 6.32 15.94
N GLU A 78 -20.21 5.93 15.70
CA GLU A 78 -19.63 5.81 14.37
C GLU A 78 -19.38 4.35 14.01
N ASN A 79 -19.38 4.06 12.71
CA ASN A 79 -19.02 2.75 12.16
C ASN A 79 -17.67 2.85 11.45
N PHE A 80 -16.65 2.21 12.01
CA PHE A 80 -15.32 2.16 11.42
C PHE A 80 -15.31 1.27 10.16
N PRO A 81 -14.67 1.70 9.07
CA PRO A 81 -14.59 0.94 7.83
C PRO A 81 -13.82 -0.37 8.01
N VAL A 82 -14.46 -1.49 7.64
CA VAL A 82 -13.91 -2.83 7.85
C VAL A 82 -12.63 -3.04 7.04
N GLU A 83 -12.59 -2.53 5.82
CA GLU A 83 -11.50 -2.64 4.87
C GLU A 83 -10.22 -1.89 5.30
N LYS A 84 -10.31 -1.07 6.36
CA LYS A 84 -9.16 -0.36 6.94
C LYS A 84 -8.40 -1.16 7.99
N LEU A 85 -8.84 -2.39 8.26
CA LEU A 85 -8.13 -3.36 9.07
C LEU A 85 -7.61 -4.50 8.21
N ASN A 86 -6.45 -5.04 8.58
CA ASN A 86 -5.92 -6.24 7.96
C ASN A 86 -5.18 -7.13 8.96
N PHE A 87 -5.19 -8.43 8.68
CA PHE A 87 -4.30 -9.40 9.29
C PHE A 87 -2.99 -9.45 8.51
N ARG A 88 -1.91 -9.75 9.22
CA ARG A 88 -0.66 -10.24 8.62
C ARG A 88 -0.20 -11.46 9.42
N PHE A 89 0.06 -12.56 8.73
CA PHE A 89 0.64 -13.72 9.40
C PHE A 89 2.02 -13.36 9.95
N ASN A 90 2.25 -13.68 11.23
CA ASN A 90 3.51 -13.40 11.90
C ASN A 90 4.29 -14.69 12.19
N SER A 91 3.67 -15.63 12.90
CA SER A 91 4.35 -16.86 13.32
C SER A 91 3.39 -18.03 13.53
N LEU A 92 3.95 -19.23 13.52
CA LEU A 92 3.28 -20.48 13.81
C LEU A 92 4.06 -21.21 14.89
N ASP A 93 3.42 -21.48 16.02
CA ASP A 93 3.92 -22.45 16.99
C ASP A 93 3.15 -23.76 16.84
N ALA A 94 3.81 -24.89 17.12
CA ALA A 94 3.14 -26.17 17.17
C ALA A 94 3.69 -27.03 18.31
N THR A 95 2.82 -27.78 18.98
CA THR A 95 3.21 -28.74 20.02
C THR A 95 2.92 -30.16 19.57
N ALA A 96 3.92 -31.02 19.70
CA ALA A 96 3.91 -32.42 19.31
C ALA A 96 3.14 -33.30 20.33
N PRO A 97 2.81 -34.57 20.02
CA PRO A 97 3.34 -35.39 18.92
C PRO A 97 2.59 -35.27 17.58
N PHE A 98 3.32 -34.92 16.51
CA PHE A 98 2.85 -35.07 15.12
C PHE A 98 3.42 -36.36 14.51
N PRO A 99 2.67 -37.10 13.68
CA PRO A 99 3.18 -38.30 13.02
C PRO A 99 4.33 -37.97 12.05
N ASN A 100 5.15 -38.97 11.72
CA ASN A 100 6.36 -38.86 10.88
C ASN A 100 7.52 -38.07 11.51
N GLY A 101 7.94 -38.46 12.72
CA GLY A 101 9.22 -38.03 13.29
C GLY A 101 9.19 -36.70 14.06
N ASN A 102 8.02 -36.26 14.56
CA ASN A 102 7.86 -35.06 15.39
C ASN A 102 8.21 -33.72 14.72
N ASN A 103 8.29 -33.65 13.39
CA ASN A 103 8.52 -32.38 12.71
C ASN A 103 7.24 -31.54 12.76
N ALA A 104 7.31 -30.39 13.44
CA ALA A 104 6.24 -29.41 13.46
C ALA A 104 5.92 -28.90 12.04
N PRO A 105 4.64 -28.70 11.68
CA PRO A 105 4.29 -28.10 10.40
C PRO A 105 4.84 -26.68 10.29
N THR A 106 5.25 -26.32 9.08
CA THR A 106 5.67 -24.96 8.75
C THR A 106 4.52 -24.19 8.09
N ALA A 107 4.60 -22.87 8.05
CA ALA A 107 3.62 -22.04 7.36
C ALA A 107 3.46 -22.43 5.87
N GLN A 108 4.57 -22.81 5.23
CA GLN A 108 4.58 -23.27 3.84
C GLN A 108 3.85 -24.61 3.68
N ASN A 109 4.08 -25.57 4.58
CA ASN A 109 3.40 -26.88 4.53
C ASN A 109 1.89 -26.72 4.66
N LEU A 110 1.45 -25.81 5.56
CA LEU A 110 0.03 -25.52 5.77
C LEU A 110 -0.58 -24.72 4.62
N ARG A 111 0.22 -24.10 3.73
CA ARG A 111 -0.20 -23.07 2.77
C ARG A 111 -0.90 -21.88 3.42
N LEU A 112 -0.29 -21.36 4.49
CA LEU A 112 -0.74 -20.11 5.09
C LEU A 112 -0.58 -18.95 4.10
N ILE A 113 -1.61 -18.11 4.02
CA ILE A 113 -1.52 -16.85 3.30
C ILE A 113 -0.73 -15.87 4.17
N THR A 114 0.47 -15.50 3.73
CA THR A 114 1.40 -14.67 4.50
C THR A 114 1.37 -13.18 4.15
N GLY A 115 0.73 -12.83 3.03
CA GLY A 115 0.50 -11.43 2.64
C GLY A 115 -0.58 -10.75 3.48
N PRO A 116 -0.81 -9.44 3.29
CA PRO A 116 -1.89 -8.72 3.94
C PRO A 116 -3.24 -9.34 3.61
N LEU A 117 -4.04 -9.58 4.65
CA LEU A 117 -5.36 -10.20 4.61
C LEU A 117 -6.40 -9.17 5.08
N PRO A 118 -7.06 -8.45 4.17
CA PRO A 118 -7.99 -7.39 4.55
C PRO A 118 -9.20 -7.95 5.28
N PHE A 119 -9.64 -7.24 6.31
CA PHE A 119 -10.86 -7.59 7.02
C PHE A 119 -12.05 -7.39 6.09
N THR A 120 -13.01 -8.31 6.18
CA THR A 120 -14.19 -8.32 5.32
C THR A 120 -15.36 -8.98 6.03
N THR A 121 -16.58 -8.57 5.68
CA THR A 121 -17.82 -9.17 6.21
C THR A 121 -18.19 -10.48 5.50
N ILE A 122 -17.60 -10.74 4.33
CA ILE A 122 -17.70 -12.02 3.64
C ILE A 122 -16.58 -12.96 4.07
N GLU A 123 -16.73 -14.25 3.79
CA GLU A 123 -15.72 -15.25 4.10
C GLU A 123 -14.40 -14.97 3.37
N SER A 124 -13.31 -15.04 4.12
CA SER A 124 -11.93 -14.97 3.63
C SER A 124 -11.08 -16.08 4.24
N PHE A 125 -9.93 -16.38 3.65
CA PHE A 125 -9.11 -17.53 4.01
C PHE A 125 -7.84 -17.09 4.76
N PHE A 126 -7.54 -17.79 5.84
CA PHE A 126 -6.19 -17.89 6.40
C PHE A 126 -5.41 -19.01 5.70
N VAL A 127 -6.10 -20.13 5.46
CA VAL A 127 -5.61 -21.31 4.75
C VAL A 127 -6.69 -21.78 3.80
N GLN A 128 -6.35 -21.99 2.53
CA GLN A 128 -7.27 -22.52 1.55
C GLN A 128 -6.78 -23.89 1.06
N ASN A 129 -7.59 -24.92 1.29
CA ASN A 129 -7.36 -26.29 0.82
C ASN A 129 -5.94 -26.80 1.12
N SER A 130 -5.59 -26.85 2.41
CA SER A 130 -4.26 -27.25 2.86
C SER A 130 -3.92 -28.68 2.40
N PRO A 131 -2.75 -28.91 1.78
CA PRO A 131 -2.28 -30.25 1.46
C PRO A 131 -1.78 -30.99 2.71
N TYR A 132 -1.55 -30.27 3.80
CA TYR A 132 -1.13 -30.85 5.07
C TYR A 132 -2.33 -31.51 5.76
N ASN A 133 -2.19 -32.79 6.10
CA ASN A 133 -3.19 -33.49 6.87
C ASN A 133 -3.10 -33.04 8.33
N LEU A 134 -4.23 -32.69 8.94
CA LEU A 134 -4.28 -32.56 10.40
C LEU A 134 -4.30 -33.98 10.97
N GLU A 135 -3.17 -34.38 11.54
CA GLU A 135 -2.94 -35.72 12.07
C GLU A 135 -2.11 -35.66 13.36
N VAL A 136 -2.42 -36.53 14.31
CA VAL A 136 -1.84 -36.51 15.67
C VAL A 136 -1.76 -37.93 16.25
N ASN A 137 -0.81 -38.13 17.17
CA ASN A 137 -0.74 -39.32 18.03
C ASN A 137 -0.87 -38.92 19.51
N GLY A 138 -2.06 -38.52 19.93
CA GLY A 138 -2.35 -37.98 21.25
C GLY A 138 -2.90 -36.55 21.15
N TYR A 139 -2.26 -35.63 21.86
CA TYR A 139 -2.65 -34.22 21.90
C TYR A 139 -1.62 -33.36 21.18
N ALA A 140 -2.07 -32.56 20.22
CA ALA A 140 -1.23 -31.55 19.57
C ALA A 140 -2.03 -30.28 19.34
N TYR A 141 -1.33 -29.15 19.17
CA TYR A 141 -1.96 -27.94 18.69
C TYR A 141 -1.08 -27.18 17.71
N LEU A 142 -1.74 -26.42 16.84
CA LEU A 142 -1.15 -25.39 16.00
C LEU A 142 -1.62 -24.03 16.53
N ASN A 143 -0.72 -23.08 16.71
CA ASN A 143 -1.05 -21.72 17.13
C ASN A 143 -0.58 -20.73 16.06
N LEU A 144 -1.51 -20.29 15.22
CA LEU A 144 -1.25 -19.35 14.15
C LEU A 144 -1.42 -17.94 14.72
N LYS A 145 -0.36 -17.15 14.71
CA LYS A 145 -0.38 -15.78 15.24
C LYS A 145 -0.42 -14.76 14.12
N TYR A 146 -1.35 -13.83 14.25
CA TYR A 146 -1.57 -12.75 13.30
C TYR A 146 -1.37 -11.41 13.99
N ASP A 147 -0.59 -10.57 13.32
CA ASP A 147 -0.57 -9.15 13.59
C ASP A 147 -1.87 -8.55 13.04
N VAL A 148 -2.36 -7.51 13.70
CA VAL A 148 -3.50 -6.73 13.21
C VAL A 148 -3.04 -5.31 12.99
N THR A 149 -3.36 -4.78 11.81
CA THR A 149 -3.01 -3.41 11.42
C THR A 149 -4.27 -2.62 11.11
N ALA A 150 -4.34 -1.39 11.62
CA ALA A 150 -5.21 -0.33 11.13
C ALA A 150 -4.40 0.57 10.20
N GLU A 151 -4.91 0.79 8.98
CA GLU A 151 -4.26 1.66 8.00
C GLU A 151 -4.19 3.12 8.47
N GLY A 152 -3.09 3.81 8.19
CA GLY A 152 -2.99 5.25 8.40
C GLY A 152 -3.78 6.07 7.38
N GLY A 153 -4.10 7.31 7.74
CA GLY A 153 -4.63 8.32 6.84
C GLY A 153 -5.52 9.36 7.52
N ALA A 154 -5.74 10.49 6.85
CA ALA A 154 -6.59 11.59 7.35
C ALA A 154 -8.02 11.16 7.69
N TYR A 155 -8.50 10.05 7.10
CA TYR A 155 -9.82 9.49 7.37
C TYR A 155 -10.04 9.14 8.85
N LEU A 156 -8.96 8.88 9.60
CA LEU A 156 -9.02 8.59 11.03
C LEU A 156 -9.58 9.75 11.86
N GLU A 157 -9.57 10.99 11.34
CA GLU A 157 -10.11 12.17 12.00
C GLU A 157 -11.59 11.98 12.34
N LYS A 158 -12.36 11.41 11.40
CA LYS A 158 -13.78 11.12 11.58
C LYS A 158 -14.04 10.15 12.73
N TYR A 159 -13.11 9.24 12.99
CA TYR A 159 -13.26 8.15 13.94
C TYR A 159 -12.56 8.42 15.28
N LYS A 160 -11.98 9.61 15.46
CA LYS A 160 -11.28 10.00 16.68
C LYS A 160 -12.24 10.03 17.86
N SER A 161 -12.04 9.11 18.81
CA SER A 161 -12.88 8.97 20.00
C SER A 161 -12.16 8.24 21.12
N TRP A 162 -12.51 8.59 22.36
CA TRP A 162 -12.11 7.82 23.54
C TRP A 162 -12.91 6.51 23.70
N ALA A 163 -14.04 6.39 23.01
CA ALA A 163 -14.86 5.17 23.02
C ALA A 163 -14.23 4.08 22.13
N ASN A 164 -14.24 2.84 22.63
CA ASN A 164 -13.69 1.70 21.91
C ASN A 164 -14.64 1.24 20.80
N TYR A 165 -14.07 0.98 19.62
CA TYR A 165 -14.69 0.23 18.56
C TYR A 165 -14.56 -1.27 18.85
N LYS A 166 -15.68 -1.99 18.86
CA LYS A 166 -15.67 -3.45 19.02
C LYS A 166 -15.50 -4.14 17.68
N VAL A 167 -14.44 -4.93 17.52
CA VAL A 167 -14.22 -5.74 16.32
C VAL A 167 -14.56 -7.18 16.63
N ASN A 168 -15.63 -7.69 16.01
CA ASN A 168 -16.09 -9.07 16.19
C ASN A 168 -15.77 -9.89 14.95
N LEU A 169 -15.17 -11.06 15.15
CA LEU A 169 -14.79 -11.99 14.10
C LEU A 169 -15.38 -13.37 14.39
N ILE A 170 -15.64 -14.13 13.34
CA ILE A 170 -15.84 -15.57 13.42
C ILE A 170 -14.70 -16.23 12.68
N VAL A 171 -14.11 -17.26 13.31
CA VAL A 171 -13.10 -18.13 12.72
C VAL A 171 -13.67 -19.53 12.59
N GLU A 172 -13.52 -20.11 11.41
CA GLU A 172 -14.13 -21.40 11.05
C GLU A 172 -13.11 -22.32 10.39
N ILE A 173 -13.11 -23.58 10.83
CA ILE A 173 -12.36 -24.65 10.17
C ILE A 173 -13.33 -25.53 9.39
N ARG A 174 -12.96 -25.79 8.13
CA ARG A 174 -13.82 -26.46 7.15
C ARG A 174 -13.14 -27.69 6.60
N ASN A 175 -13.92 -28.72 6.34
CA ASN A 175 -13.43 -29.95 5.72
C ASN A 175 -13.29 -29.79 4.19
N ARG A 176 -12.84 -30.85 3.51
CA ARG A 176 -12.67 -30.90 2.04
C ARG A 176 -13.93 -30.62 1.21
N LYS A 177 -15.12 -30.74 1.80
CA LYS A 177 -16.41 -30.44 1.16
C LYS A 177 -16.87 -29.00 1.44
N ASN A 178 -16.01 -28.20 2.09
CA ASN A 178 -16.30 -26.86 2.58
C ASN A 178 -17.37 -26.79 3.70
N GLU A 179 -17.66 -27.93 4.35
CA GLU A 179 -18.58 -27.98 5.49
C GLU A 179 -17.87 -27.47 6.74
N ILE A 180 -18.56 -26.65 7.54
CA ILE A 180 -18.04 -26.12 8.81
C ILE A 180 -17.93 -27.28 9.81
N MET A 181 -16.71 -27.54 10.26
CA MET A 181 -16.44 -28.54 11.29
C MET A 181 -16.46 -27.94 12.69
N HIS A 182 -15.96 -26.70 12.82
CA HIS A 182 -16.04 -25.94 14.06
C HIS A 182 -16.00 -24.44 13.76
N SER A 183 -16.78 -23.66 14.51
CA SER A 183 -16.90 -22.20 14.38
C SER A 183 -16.76 -21.58 15.77
N GLN A 184 -15.90 -20.57 15.90
CA GLN A 184 -15.69 -19.87 17.17
C GLN A 184 -15.56 -18.36 16.95
N PRO A 185 -16.25 -17.55 17.78
CA PRO A 185 -16.06 -16.10 17.75
C PRO A 185 -14.74 -15.72 18.43
N VAL A 186 -14.15 -14.63 17.96
CA VAL A 186 -13.10 -13.89 18.67
C VAL A 186 -13.37 -12.40 18.48
N SER A 187 -13.11 -11.61 19.50
CA SER A 187 -13.23 -10.16 19.40
C SER A 187 -12.04 -9.47 20.05
N PHE A 188 -11.79 -8.24 19.66
CA PHE A 188 -10.84 -7.34 20.33
C PHE A 188 -11.39 -5.92 20.28
N ASP A 189 -10.86 -5.07 21.16
CA ASP A 189 -11.20 -3.65 21.20
C ASP A 189 -10.18 -2.84 20.40
N MET A 190 -10.64 -1.78 19.76
CA MET A 190 -9.78 -0.81 19.08
C MET A 190 -10.14 0.59 19.55
N GLN A 191 -9.14 1.39 19.94
CA GLN A 191 -9.34 2.79 20.26
C GLN A 191 -8.68 3.64 19.18
N VAL A 192 -9.42 4.56 18.59
CA VAL A 192 -8.91 5.49 17.57
C VAL A 192 -8.79 6.86 18.21
N TYR A 193 -7.58 7.20 18.66
CA TYR A 193 -7.30 8.52 19.22
C TYR A 193 -5.92 9.02 18.76
N PRO A 194 -5.78 9.42 17.48
CA PRO A 194 -4.55 10.04 17.00
C PRO A 194 -4.17 11.31 17.79
N ASN A 195 -2.92 11.37 18.25
CA ASN A 195 -2.38 12.50 19.01
C ASN A 195 -1.56 13.48 18.14
N ASP A 196 -1.19 13.07 16.93
CA ASP A 196 -0.54 13.90 15.93
C ASP A 196 -1.57 14.64 15.06
N SER A 197 -1.10 15.35 14.02
CA SER A 197 -1.97 16.08 13.10
C SER A 197 -2.36 15.21 11.91
N PRO A 198 -3.60 15.34 11.37
CA PRO A 198 -3.98 14.65 10.15
C PRO A 198 -3.03 14.97 9.00
N PRO A 199 -2.67 13.99 8.15
CA PRO A 199 -1.92 14.27 6.94
C PRO A 199 -2.72 15.25 6.09
N GLN A 200 -2.08 16.33 5.67
CA GLN A 200 -2.71 17.37 4.86
C GLN A 200 -2.88 16.85 3.43
N THR A 201 -4.09 16.94 2.88
CA THR A 201 -4.30 16.68 1.45
C THR A 201 -3.56 17.75 0.65
N PRO A 202 -2.60 17.37 -0.23
CA PRO A 202 -1.86 18.35 -1.00
C PRO A 202 -2.81 19.14 -1.92
N THR A 203 -2.80 20.45 -1.77
CA THR A 203 -3.46 21.41 -2.64
C THR A 203 -2.37 22.31 -3.19
N TYR A 204 -2.12 22.19 -4.49
CA TYR A 204 -1.00 22.84 -5.15
C TYR A 204 -1.33 23.14 -6.61
N GLY A 205 -0.56 24.05 -7.20
CA GLY A 205 -0.69 24.37 -8.62
C GLY A 205 0.56 25.04 -9.16
N LEU A 206 0.80 24.80 -10.44
CA LEU A 206 1.83 25.45 -11.24
C LEU A 206 1.14 26.07 -12.45
N GLN A 207 1.33 27.36 -12.68
CA GLN A 207 0.71 28.08 -13.79
C GLN A 207 1.75 28.89 -14.55
N PHE A 208 1.88 28.63 -15.84
CA PHE A 208 2.70 29.46 -16.73
C PHE A 208 1.98 30.74 -17.14
N ASP A 209 2.72 31.84 -17.17
CA ASP A 209 2.27 33.06 -17.84
C ASP A 209 2.15 32.79 -19.35
N PRO A 210 1.06 33.24 -20.02
CA PRO A 210 0.90 33.05 -21.46
C PRO A 210 2.08 33.53 -22.31
N SER A 211 2.75 34.61 -21.90
CA SER A 211 3.91 35.18 -22.61
C SER A 211 5.18 34.34 -22.48
N ALA A 212 5.25 33.47 -21.47
CA ALA A 212 6.41 32.62 -21.20
C ALA A 212 6.28 31.19 -21.74
N LYS A 213 5.15 30.84 -22.38
CA LYS A 213 4.92 29.51 -22.97
C LYS A 213 5.82 29.20 -24.16
N THR A 214 6.27 30.23 -24.86
CA THR A 214 7.17 30.11 -26.01
C THR A 214 8.41 30.95 -25.77
N VAL A 215 9.58 30.37 -26.01
CA VAL A 215 10.87 31.03 -25.84
C VAL A 215 11.65 30.92 -27.14
N LEU A 216 12.18 32.04 -27.61
CA LEU A 216 13.00 32.12 -28.81
C LEU A 216 14.41 32.58 -28.43
N LEU A 217 15.40 31.78 -28.81
CA LEU A 217 16.83 32.10 -28.75
C LEU A 217 17.29 32.35 -30.19
N GLU A 218 17.67 33.59 -30.52
CA GLU A 218 18.04 33.98 -31.88
C GLU A 218 19.54 34.26 -31.98
N PHE A 219 20.21 33.60 -32.92
CA PHE A 219 21.61 33.87 -33.27
C PHE A 219 21.66 34.69 -34.57
N LYS A 220 21.88 36.00 -34.46
CA LYS A 220 21.84 36.95 -35.60
C LYS A 220 23.22 37.42 -36.05
N THR A 221 24.17 37.50 -35.12
CA THR A 221 25.50 38.09 -35.33
C THR A 221 26.60 37.10 -34.97
N ALA A 222 27.81 37.31 -35.51
CA ALA A 222 28.99 36.53 -35.09
C ALA A 222 29.25 36.61 -33.57
N SER A 223 28.89 37.74 -32.95
CA SER A 223 28.96 37.93 -31.49
C SER A 223 28.03 36.97 -30.74
N ASP A 224 26.85 36.67 -31.27
CA ASP A 224 25.90 35.74 -30.64
C ASP A 224 26.45 34.31 -30.59
N TYR A 225 27.19 33.90 -31.64
CA TYR A 225 27.87 32.61 -31.64
C TYR A 225 29.10 32.61 -30.71
N ALA A 226 29.86 33.70 -30.67
CA ALA A 226 31.04 33.82 -29.83
C ALA A 226 30.69 33.86 -28.33
N ASN A 227 29.65 34.59 -27.95
CA ASN A 227 29.27 34.83 -26.56
C ASN A 227 28.10 33.96 -26.07
N GLY A 228 27.39 33.29 -26.98
CA GLY A 228 26.13 32.64 -26.67
C GLY A 228 24.98 33.65 -26.58
N VAL A 229 23.76 33.14 -26.50
CA VAL A 229 22.54 33.95 -26.38
C VAL A 229 21.85 33.64 -25.07
N THR A 230 21.21 34.65 -24.48
CA THR A 230 20.44 34.50 -23.24
C THR A 230 19.08 35.18 -23.39
N LYS A 231 18.02 34.51 -22.93
CA LYS A 231 16.67 35.04 -22.86
C LYS A 231 16.08 34.82 -21.47
N THR A 232 15.71 35.91 -20.82
CA THR A 232 14.97 35.91 -19.55
C THR A 232 13.49 36.09 -19.81
N GLN A 233 12.67 35.24 -19.19
CA GLN A 233 11.22 35.42 -19.08
C GLN A 233 10.90 35.77 -17.62
N THR A 234 10.54 37.03 -17.39
CA THR A 234 10.17 37.53 -16.07
C THR A 234 8.78 37.03 -15.69
N LYS A 235 8.60 36.56 -14.45
CA LYS A 235 7.37 35.93 -13.95
C LYS A 235 6.86 34.82 -14.87
N ALA A 236 7.77 34.01 -15.39
CA ALA A 236 7.47 32.94 -16.34
C ALA A 236 6.40 31.97 -15.86
N PHE A 237 6.41 31.62 -14.57
CA PHE A 237 5.35 30.84 -13.94
C PHE A 237 5.18 31.21 -12.47
N SER A 238 4.01 30.85 -11.94
CA SER A 238 3.68 30.93 -10.53
C SER A 238 3.39 29.56 -9.95
N THR A 239 3.49 29.48 -8.63
CA THR A 239 3.18 28.28 -7.85
C THR A 239 2.39 28.65 -6.59
N PHE A 240 1.65 27.69 -6.06
CA PHE A 240 1.15 27.69 -4.68
C PHE A 240 1.13 26.24 -4.17
N SER A 241 1.32 26.02 -2.86
CA SER A 241 1.21 24.68 -2.25
C SER A 241 1.02 24.75 -0.73
N ASN A 242 0.13 23.92 -0.18
CA ASN A 242 0.00 23.74 1.28
C ASN A 242 0.99 22.71 1.87
N THR A 243 1.77 22.02 1.04
CA THR A 243 2.82 21.07 1.43
C THR A 243 4.15 21.46 0.77
N PRO A 244 5.33 21.07 1.32
CA PRO A 244 6.59 21.24 0.60
C PRO A 244 6.52 20.56 -0.78
N TYR A 245 7.34 21.01 -1.73
CA TYR A 245 7.28 20.49 -3.10
C TYR A 245 8.61 20.59 -3.84
N VAL A 246 8.72 19.79 -4.89
CA VAL A 246 9.78 19.90 -5.90
C VAL A 246 9.16 20.19 -7.27
N ILE A 247 9.87 20.98 -8.08
CA ILE A 247 9.56 21.13 -9.51
C ILE A 247 10.67 20.48 -10.31
N ARG A 248 10.26 19.62 -11.23
CA ARG A 248 11.13 18.96 -12.19
C ARG A 248 10.89 19.49 -13.59
N VAL A 249 11.92 19.44 -14.41
CA VAL A 249 11.86 19.75 -15.82
C VAL A 249 12.48 18.64 -16.64
N ASN A 250 11.92 18.39 -17.82
CA ASN A 250 12.52 17.60 -18.88
C ASN A 250 12.02 18.09 -20.23
N THR A 251 12.71 17.73 -21.29
CA THR A 251 12.18 17.86 -22.66
C THR A 251 11.44 16.58 -23.06
N LEU A 252 10.52 16.69 -24.03
CA LEU A 252 9.86 15.49 -24.60
C LEU A 252 10.83 14.62 -25.39
N THR A 253 11.84 15.23 -26.02
CA THR A 253 12.82 14.58 -26.89
C THR A 253 14.23 15.02 -26.53
N GLY A 254 15.23 14.18 -26.82
CA GLY A 254 16.65 14.52 -26.60
C GLY A 254 17.24 15.52 -27.62
N ASN A 255 16.49 15.87 -28.66
CA ASN A 255 16.88 16.85 -29.67
C ASN A 255 15.73 17.81 -29.98
N LEU A 256 16.07 19.06 -30.24
CA LEU A 256 15.23 20.00 -30.98
C LEU A 256 15.24 19.61 -32.46
N THR A 257 14.12 19.83 -33.15
CA THR A 257 13.94 19.45 -34.55
C THR A 257 13.51 20.65 -35.39
N SER A 258 14.08 20.77 -36.60
CA SER A 258 13.64 21.74 -37.60
C SER A 258 12.54 21.19 -38.50
N THR A 259 11.94 22.05 -39.32
CA THR A 259 10.93 21.66 -40.33
C THR A 259 11.49 20.74 -41.41
N THR A 260 12.80 20.73 -41.63
CA THR A 260 13.49 19.83 -42.57
C THR A 260 14.14 18.62 -41.89
N ASN A 261 13.74 18.31 -40.65
CA ASN A 261 14.23 17.19 -39.84
C ASN A 261 15.72 17.26 -39.47
N LYS A 262 16.31 18.46 -39.44
CA LYS A 262 17.63 18.66 -38.83
C LYS A 262 17.51 18.68 -37.33
N THR A 263 18.54 18.22 -36.64
CA THR A 263 18.55 18.08 -35.18
C THR A 263 19.60 18.94 -34.50
N LEU A 264 19.23 19.42 -33.32
CA LEU A 264 20.10 20.13 -32.39
C LEU A 264 19.92 19.51 -31.00
N PRO A 265 20.98 19.04 -30.32
CA PRO A 265 20.86 18.48 -28.98
C PRO A 265 20.24 19.50 -28.01
N VAL A 266 19.23 19.07 -27.24
CA VAL A 266 18.60 19.98 -26.25
C VAL A 266 19.58 20.39 -25.16
N SER A 267 20.60 19.57 -24.89
CA SER A 267 21.64 19.82 -23.89
C SER A 267 22.53 21.02 -24.19
N ALA A 268 22.50 21.54 -25.42
CA ALA A 268 23.16 22.80 -25.80
C ALA A 268 22.47 24.05 -25.20
N VAL A 269 21.27 23.87 -24.63
CA VAL A 269 20.52 24.93 -23.93
C VAL A 269 20.50 24.64 -22.43
N GLN A 270 20.85 25.65 -21.64
CA GLN A 270 20.72 25.65 -20.18
C GLN A 270 19.48 26.43 -19.75
N LEU A 271 18.78 25.89 -18.76
CA LEU A 271 17.68 26.55 -18.06
C LEU A 271 18.11 26.85 -16.62
N SER A 272 18.01 28.10 -16.22
CA SER A 272 18.10 28.54 -14.83
C SER A 272 16.77 29.11 -14.37
N VAL A 273 16.38 28.82 -13.14
CA VAL A 273 15.16 29.34 -12.53
C VAL A 273 15.51 30.22 -11.34
N ARG A 274 14.88 31.39 -11.24
CA ARG A 274 15.13 32.36 -10.16
C ARG A 274 13.83 32.73 -9.48
N ASP A 275 13.92 32.96 -8.18
CA ASP A 275 12.84 33.61 -7.43
C ASP A 275 12.64 35.04 -7.94
N ASN A 276 11.45 35.40 -8.41
CA ASN A 276 11.24 36.69 -9.07
C ASN A 276 11.46 37.90 -8.12
N GLN A 277 11.21 37.74 -6.83
CA GLN A 277 11.33 38.84 -5.86
C GLN A 277 12.78 39.00 -5.38
N THR A 278 13.40 37.90 -4.95
CA THR A 278 14.74 37.92 -4.36
C THR A 278 15.86 37.76 -5.39
N GLN A 279 15.51 37.41 -6.64
CA GLN A 279 16.43 37.09 -7.73
C GLN A 279 17.41 35.94 -7.42
N THR A 280 17.14 35.17 -6.35
CA THR A 280 17.96 34.04 -5.94
C THR A 280 17.75 32.87 -6.91
N VAL A 281 18.85 32.29 -7.40
CA VAL A 281 18.84 31.10 -8.25
C VAL A 281 18.32 29.91 -7.44
N LYS A 282 17.29 29.23 -7.96
CA LYS A 282 16.69 28.03 -7.37
C LYS A 282 17.29 26.74 -7.92
N GLY A 283 17.68 26.75 -9.18
CA GLY A 283 18.31 25.63 -9.85
C GLY A 283 18.74 26.01 -11.26
N THR A 284 19.76 25.31 -11.76
CA THR A 284 20.26 25.44 -13.13
C THR A 284 20.55 24.05 -13.66
N VAL A 285 20.08 23.76 -14.88
CA VAL A 285 20.31 22.48 -15.57
C VAL A 285 20.58 22.70 -17.05
N SER A 286 21.43 21.86 -17.64
CA SER A 286 21.36 21.61 -19.08
C SER A 286 20.12 20.80 -19.38
N LEU A 287 19.34 21.21 -20.39
CA LEU A 287 18.11 20.52 -20.75
C LEU A 287 18.40 19.09 -21.20
N SER A 288 17.51 18.17 -20.85
CA SER A 288 17.58 16.78 -21.29
C SER A 288 16.20 16.14 -21.28
N SER A 289 16.07 14.97 -21.90
CA SER A 289 14.84 14.17 -21.82
C SER A 289 14.66 13.46 -20.47
N ALA A 290 15.66 13.48 -19.59
CA ALA A 290 15.57 12.96 -18.24
C ALA A 290 14.98 14.02 -17.30
N GLN A 291 14.19 13.59 -16.31
CA GLN A 291 13.65 14.51 -15.29
C GLN A 291 14.77 15.02 -14.38
N GLN A 292 14.85 16.35 -14.25
CA GLN A 292 15.84 17.03 -13.43
C GLN A 292 15.14 17.97 -12.45
N ASN A 293 15.54 17.95 -11.18
CA ASN A 293 15.01 18.88 -10.18
C ASN A 293 15.50 20.31 -10.47
N ILE A 294 14.59 21.28 -10.50
CA ILE A 294 14.90 22.70 -10.76
C ILE A 294 14.52 23.63 -9.61
N ILE A 295 13.55 23.24 -8.78
CA ILE A 295 13.17 23.94 -7.54
C ILE A 295 12.92 22.91 -6.44
N THR A 296 13.39 23.23 -5.24
CA THR A 296 12.88 22.67 -3.98
C THR A 296 12.33 23.83 -3.14
N SER A 297 11.11 23.70 -2.64
CA SER A 297 10.44 24.77 -1.88
C SER A 297 9.62 24.23 -0.72
N THR A 298 9.50 25.02 0.33
CA THR A 298 8.54 24.80 1.42
C THR A 298 7.13 25.18 0.97
N ALA A 299 6.13 24.81 1.77
CA ALA A 299 4.74 25.22 1.58
C ALA A 299 4.60 26.75 1.58
N HIS A 300 3.68 27.27 0.78
CA HIS A 300 3.19 28.64 0.78
C HIS A 300 1.81 28.72 0.11
N SER A 301 0.86 29.40 0.76
CA SER A 301 -0.51 29.53 0.26
C SER A 301 -0.67 30.60 -0.82
N ALA A 302 0.14 31.66 -0.79
CA ALA A 302 0.10 32.73 -1.79
C ALA A 302 0.88 32.35 -3.05
N ASN A 303 0.49 32.95 -4.18
CA ASN A 303 1.20 32.79 -5.44
C ASN A 303 2.63 33.31 -5.35
N LYS A 304 3.58 32.40 -5.62
CA LYS A 304 5.01 32.71 -5.71
C LYS A 304 5.46 32.63 -7.15
N PHE A 305 6.09 33.69 -7.64
CA PHE A 305 6.49 33.84 -9.04
C PHE A 305 7.97 33.53 -9.24
N PHE A 306 8.29 32.93 -10.39
CA PHE A 306 9.63 32.57 -10.79
C PHE A 306 9.96 33.08 -12.19
N ASP A 307 11.20 33.50 -12.36
CA ASP A 307 11.78 33.84 -13.66
C ASP A 307 12.45 32.60 -14.24
N THR A 308 12.38 32.44 -15.56
CA THR A 308 13.17 31.43 -16.29
C THR A 308 14.20 32.14 -17.16
N VAL A 309 15.43 31.63 -17.14
CA VAL A 309 16.55 32.14 -17.95
C VAL A 309 17.05 30.99 -18.82
N TYR A 310 16.91 31.15 -20.12
CA TYR A 310 17.41 30.20 -21.12
C TYR A 310 18.70 30.76 -21.71
N SER A 311 19.74 29.94 -21.78
CA SER A 311 21.04 30.39 -22.28
C SER A 311 21.76 29.28 -23.03
N THR A 312 22.66 29.68 -23.92
CA THR A 312 23.61 28.79 -24.59
C THR A 312 25.02 29.11 -24.14
N GLN A 313 25.93 28.14 -24.27
CA GLN A 313 27.33 28.36 -23.91
C GLN A 313 28.04 29.25 -24.95
N ALA A 314 28.92 30.12 -24.47
CA ALA A 314 29.79 30.94 -25.33
C ALA A 314 30.71 30.04 -26.19
N GLY A 315 30.77 30.31 -27.50
CA GLY A 315 31.62 29.58 -28.43
C GLY A 315 31.21 28.11 -28.63
N ASP A 316 29.98 27.74 -28.31
CA ASP A 316 29.51 26.36 -28.46
C ASP A 316 29.44 25.97 -29.95
N THR A 317 30.36 25.06 -30.33
CA THR A 317 30.50 24.58 -31.70
C THR A 317 29.27 23.81 -32.20
N THR A 318 28.37 23.40 -31.30
CA THR A 318 27.10 22.73 -31.64
C THR A 318 26.20 23.60 -32.52
N PHE A 319 26.32 24.93 -32.40
CA PHE A 319 25.58 25.91 -33.22
C PHE A 319 26.34 26.31 -34.49
N LEU A 320 27.65 26.00 -34.58
CA LEU A 320 28.45 26.29 -35.76
C LEU A 320 28.16 25.26 -36.86
N ASN A 321 28.12 25.70 -38.11
CA ASN A 321 27.84 24.86 -39.29
C ASN A 321 26.49 24.13 -39.28
N LYS A 322 25.52 24.61 -38.48
CA LYS A 322 24.13 24.16 -38.55
C LYS A 322 23.38 24.93 -39.64
N SER A 323 22.39 24.27 -40.25
CA SER A 323 21.46 24.96 -41.15
C SER A 323 20.77 26.10 -40.40
N SER A 324 20.68 27.27 -41.03
CA SER A 324 19.94 28.43 -40.54
C SER A 324 18.43 28.17 -40.61
N GLU A 325 17.94 27.39 -39.65
CA GLU A 325 16.54 26.96 -39.53
C GLU A 325 16.06 27.14 -38.09
N GLN A 326 14.75 27.17 -37.89
CA GLN A 326 14.17 27.16 -36.55
C GLN A 326 14.11 25.72 -36.03
N TYR A 327 14.85 25.46 -34.95
CA TYR A 327 14.80 24.21 -34.20
C TYR A 327 13.88 24.38 -33.01
N SER A 328 12.92 23.48 -32.81
CA SER A 328 11.93 23.58 -31.74
C SER A 328 11.79 22.28 -30.96
N GLY A 329 11.27 22.39 -29.75
CA GLY A 329 11.01 21.29 -28.83
C GLY A 329 10.16 21.75 -27.66
N THR A 330 9.65 20.80 -26.89
CA THR A 330 8.72 21.07 -25.77
C THR A 330 9.37 20.72 -24.45
N LEU A 331 9.28 21.64 -23.49
CA LEU A 331 9.64 21.42 -22.09
C LEU A 331 8.40 21.07 -21.29
N VAL A 332 8.53 20.11 -20.38
CA VAL A 332 7.50 19.70 -19.43
C VAL A 332 7.98 20.04 -18.04
N PHE A 333 7.15 20.78 -17.29
CA PHE A 333 7.38 21.09 -15.89
C PHE A 333 6.39 20.30 -15.05
N THR A 334 6.89 19.59 -14.04
CA THR A 334 6.08 18.77 -13.15
C THR A 334 6.30 19.20 -11.72
N MET A 335 5.23 19.53 -11.01
CA MET A 335 5.24 19.85 -9.59
C MET A 335 4.81 18.61 -8.78
N ILE A 336 5.59 18.26 -7.76
CA ILE A 336 5.38 17.07 -6.93
C ILE A 336 5.34 17.49 -5.45
N PRO A 337 4.19 17.42 -4.76
CA PRO A 337 4.12 17.64 -3.32
C PRO A 337 4.94 16.58 -2.56
N GLN A 338 5.49 16.93 -1.40
CA GLN A 338 6.33 16.09 -0.55
C GLN A 338 5.63 15.67 0.73
#